data_AF-A0AAP7N653-F1
#
_entry.id   AF-A0AAP7N653-F1
#
_cell.length_a   1.000
_cell.length_b   1.000
_cell.length_c   1.000
_cell.angle_alpha   90.00
_cell.angle_beta   90.00
_cell.angle_gamma   90.00
#
_symmetry.space_group_name_H-M   'P 1'
#
loop_
_entity.id
_entity.type
_entity.pdbx_description
1 polymer ?
#
loop_
_entity_poly.entity_id
_entity_poly.type
_entity_poly.pdbx_seq_one_letter_code
_entity_poly.pdbx_strand_id
1 'polypeptide(L)'
;MRLNARYIKNQVMAQQVLQRYSSKTNVEDAAKGSDSLLIQAGGSRDLSQVNYSRSGVTEKGSSLSRLYQSANQKTVTDTGNETVIQANNPYESESDIASKILNEKYSRINEINKRKPDPLGYIKDKYQRANSPYFRSDLSESERQAAYHNETEWLFKGKAQSYDFRDAAFRGETLSGEIEGENEKVFQRGQVNQQIEMLFHRNHIQIPEGANLTFTISPIDYLLKVSGTDDEELTKQIEAVLNSGENSKELFAHIIRSRSDDSSQFTAEAYEKYQVVREMYEVTGYHLKDLQIVNGKYVTEDGRDLLDVYKEALQQDPLLKHTAAEAAAHYGQGLTKLARTGYDAIPDLVLSVDYRDGSLRDVGQRKQYGSGDTDWLSEWKRQLGVRT
;
A
#
# COMPACT_ATOMS: atom_id res chain seq x y z
N MET A 1 3.37 12.14 21.92
CA MET A 1 2.23 12.94 21.43
C MET A 1 1.29 11.98 20.69
N ARG A 2 0.11 11.69 21.30
CA ARG A 2 -0.77 10.52 21.05
C ARG A 2 -1.60 10.55 19.74
N LEU A 3 -1.07 11.12 18.65
CA LEU A 3 -1.85 11.37 17.43
C LEU A 3 -1.50 10.48 16.22
N ASN A 4 -0.33 9.83 16.19
CA ASN A 4 0.04 8.96 15.05
C ASN A 4 -0.16 7.45 15.29
N ALA A 5 -0.48 7.01 16.51
CA ALA A 5 -0.94 5.64 16.78
C ALA A 5 -2.35 5.34 16.21
N ARG A 6 -3.06 6.37 15.73
CA ARG A 6 -4.40 6.26 15.11
C ARG A 6 -4.40 5.69 13.69
N TYR A 7 -3.26 5.63 12.98
CA TYR A 7 -3.25 5.30 11.55
C TYR A 7 -3.17 3.79 11.26
N ILE A 8 -2.41 3.02 12.06
CA ILE A 8 -2.26 1.57 11.86
C ILE A 8 -3.48 0.80 12.35
N LYS A 9 -4.14 1.29 13.42
CA LYS A 9 -5.39 0.74 13.96
C LYS A 9 -6.53 0.72 12.93
N ASN A 10 -6.54 1.73 12.06
CA ASN A 10 -7.54 1.81 11.00
C ASN A 10 -7.22 0.91 9.81
N GLN A 11 -5.96 0.56 9.49
CA GLN A 11 -5.71 -0.21 8.26
C GLN A 11 -6.07 -1.69 8.37
N VAL A 12 -5.86 -2.36 9.50
CA VAL A 12 -6.17 -3.80 9.60
C VAL A 12 -7.67 -4.04 9.82
N MET A 13 -8.31 -3.24 10.67
CA MET A 13 -9.77 -3.28 10.82
C MET A 13 -10.49 -2.71 9.59
N ALA A 14 -10.04 -1.61 8.98
CA ALA A 14 -10.64 -1.13 7.74
C ALA A 14 -10.35 -2.03 6.55
N GLN A 15 -9.22 -2.73 6.45
CA GLN A 15 -9.04 -3.72 5.36
C GLN A 15 -10.00 -4.91 5.51
N GLN A 16 -10.20 -5.42 6.74
CA GLN A 16 -11.14 -6.53 6.97
C GLN A 16 -12.61 -6.09 6.88
N VAL A 17 -12.92 -4.84 7.22
CA VAL A 17 -14.26 -4.23 7.06
C VAL A 17 -14.49 -3.81 5.61
N LEU A 18 -13.54 -3.21 4.89
CA LEU A 18 -13.65 -2.84 3.46
C LEU A 18 -13.71 -4.05 2.53
N GLN A 19 -13.07 -5.17 2.88
CA GLN A 19 -13.28 -6.45 2.19
C GLN A 19 -14.72 -6.98 2.37
N ARG A 20 -15.40 -6.62 3.48
CA ARG A 20 -16.82 -6.94 3.71
C ARG A 20 -17.79 -5.86 3.17
N TYR A 21 -17.32 -4.64 2.92
CA TYR A 21 -18.10 -3.48 2.49
C TYR A 21 -17.85 -3.03 1.03
N SER A 22 -17.20 -3.84 0.19
CA SER A 22 -17.14 -3.59 -1.28
C SER A 22 -18.50 -3.72 -2.00
N SER A 23 -19.61 -3.53 -1.29
CA SER A 23 -20.88 -3.16 -1.87
C SER A 23 -21.43 -1.91 -1.14
N LYS A 24 -21.38 -0.76 -1.84
CA LYS A 24 -21.93 0.57 -1.46
C LYS A 24 -21.05 1.30 -0.43
N THR A 25 -20.60 2.56 -0.60
CA THR A 25 -21.22 3.74 -1.23
C THR A 25 -20.18 4.88 -1.37
N ASN A 26 -20.51 5.87 -2.20
CA ASN A 26 -19.80 7.14 -2.46
C ASN A 26 -19.33 7.92 -1.22
N VAL A 27 -18.23 8.68 -1.38
CA VAL A 27 -18.01 9.97 -0.70
C VAL A 27 -17.42 10.98 -1.69
N GLU A 28 -18.04 12.16 -1.73
CA GLU A 28 -17.51 13.42 -2.27
C GLU A 28 -16.64 14.09 -1.20
N ASP A 29 -15.40 14.43 -1.57
CA ASP A 29 -14.77 15.76 -1.42
C ASP A 29 -13.24 15.62 -1.36
N ALA A 30 -12.60 15.91 -2.50
CA ALA A 30 -11.21 16.37 -2.57
C ALA A 30 -11.02 17.12 -3.89
N ALA A 31 -11.68 18.28 -4.03
CA ALA A 31 -11.32 19.27 -5.01
C ALA A 31 -10.46 20.35 -4.33
N LYS A 32 -9.13 20.31 -4.57
CA LYS A 32 -8.28 21.47 -4.91
C LYS A 32 -6.78 21.13 -4.85
N GLY A 33 -6.14 21.16 -6.03
CA GLY A 33 -4.70 21.40 -6.29
C GLY A 33 -3.76 20.23 -5.98
N SER A 34 -2.85 19.78 -6.85
CA SER A 34 -2.34 20.28 -8.12
C SER A 34 -1.67 19.11 -8.84
N ASP A 35 -2.02 18.85 -10.11
CA ASP A 35 -1.04 18.56 -11.16
C ASP A 35 -1.73 18.48 -12.52
N SER A 36 -1.63 19.58 -13.24
CA SER A 36 -1.85 19.67 -14.67
C SER A 36 -0.74 18.91 -15.40
N LEU A 37 -0.84 17.58 -15.50
CA LEU A 37 0.14 16.78 -16.25
C LEU A 37 -0.25 16.53 -17.72
N LEU A 38 -1.33 17.14 -18.23
CA LEU A 38 -1.87 16.83 -19.56
C LEU A 38 -2.40 18.07 -20.27
N ILE A 39 -1.53 18.77 -21.03
CA ILE A 39 -1.96 19.82 -21.97
C ILE A 39 -2.07 19.25 -23.39
N GLN A 40 -3.30 19.28 -23.92
CA GLN A 40 -3.61 19.95 -25.19
C GLN A 40 -5.13 20.17 -25.25
N ALA A 41 -5.57 21.34 -24.76
CA ALA A 41 -6.84 21.92 -25.19
C ALA A 41 -6.65 22.38 -26.63
N GLY A 42 -7.31 21.71 -27.57
CA GLY A 42 -7.16 21.99 -29.00
C GLY A 42 -8.46 21.81 -29.77
N GLY A 43 -9.30 22.85 -29.73
CA GLY A 43 -10.28 23.19 -30.76
C GLY A 43 -11.48 22.26 -30.93
N SER A 44 -12.58 22.80 -31.46
CA SER A 44 -13.73 22.05 -31.92
C SER A 44 -13.32 21.07 -33.02
N ARG A 45 -12.96 19.83 -32.66
CA ARG A 45 -12.72 18.76 -33.62
C ARG A 45 -14.03 18.13 -34.05
N ASP A 46 -14.15 17.90 -35.35
CA ASP A 46 -15.20 17.08 -35.93
C ASP A 46 -15.15 15.66 -35.33
N LEU A 47 -16.33 15.05 -35.11
CA LEU A 47 -16.50 13.83 -34.31
C LEU A 47 -15.86 12.59 -34.96
N SER A 48 -15.59 12.66 -36.26
CA SER A 48 -14.83 11.69 -37.04
C SER A 48 -13.33 11.64 -36.67
N GLN A 49 -12.84 12.58 -35.85
CA GLN A 49 -11.42 12.75 -35.49
C GLN A 49 -11.10 12.52 -34.01
N VAL A 50 -12.05 12.02 -33.20
CA VAL A 50 -11.77 11.71 -31.80
C VAL A 50 -10.72 10.59 -31.77
N ASN A 51 -9.52 10.90 -31.32
CA ASN A 51 -8.45 9.93 -31.22
C ASN A 51 -8.66 9.08 -29.97
N TYR A 52 -9.05 7.82 -30.17
CA TYR A 52 -9.30 6.85 -29.10
C TYR A 52 -8.03 6.17 -28.57
N SER A 53 -6.88 6.45 -29.18
CA SER A 53 -5.59 6.03 -28.67
C SER A 53 -5.10 6.96 -27.57
N ARG A 54 -4.21 6.46 -26.71
CA ARG A 54 -3.56 7.24 -25.64
C ARG A 54 -2.95 8.55 -26.14
N SER A 55 -2.40 8.57 -27.36
CA SER A 55 -1.76 9.74 -27.98
C SER A 55 -2.67 10.97 -28.19
N GLY A 56 -4.00 10.79 -28.10
CA GLY A 56 -4.97 11.89 -28.14
C GLY A 56 -5.27 12.52 -26.78
N VAL A 57 -4.83 11.87 -25.70
CA VAL A 57 -5.13 12.21 -24.30
C VAL A 57 -3.88 12.66 -23.55
N THR A 58 -2.74 12.04 -23.86
CA THR A 58 -1.45 12.33 -23.25
C THR A 58 -0.52 13.10 -24.19
N GLU A 59 0.55 13.70 -23.65
CA GLU A 59 1.55 14.40 -24.45
C GLU A 59 2.06 13.51 -25.59
N LYS A 60 2.23 14.09 -26.79
CA LYS A 60 2.64 13.34 -27.98
C LYS A 60 3.89 12.52 -27.71
N GLY A 61 3.74 11.21 -27.78
CA GLY A 61 4.82 10.27 -27.60
C GLY A 61 5.03 9.79 -26.16
N SER A 62 4.26 10.19 -25.14
CA SER A 62 4.34 9.63 -23.78
C SER A 62 3.85 8.17 -23.73
N SER A 63 4.69 7.25 -23.22
CA SER A 63 4.31 5.86 -22.97
C SER A 63 3.79 5.70 -21.54
N LEU A 64 2.97 4.67 -21.28
CA LEU A 64 2.48 4.36 -19.93
C LEU A 64 3.65 4.15 -18.97
N SER A 65 4.66 3.38 -19.39
CA SER A 65 5.90 3.17 -18.63
C SER A 65 6.62 4.49 -18.28
N ARG A 66 6.69 5.47 -19.20
CA ARG A 66 7.30 6.78 -18.90
C ARG A 66 6.50 7.61 -17.90
N LEU A 67 5.17 7.60 -18.00
CA LEU A 67 4.31 8.29 -17.04
C LEU A 67 4.43 7.66 -15.65
N TYR A 68 4.45 6.32 -15.58
CA TYR A 68 4.69 5.56 -14.36
C TYR A 68 6.05 5.88 -13.74
N GLN A 69 7.13 5.86 -14.53
CA GLN A 69 8.47 6.22 -14.06
C GLN A 69 8.51 7.65 -13.52
N SER A 70 7.91 8.61 -14.25
CA SER A 70 7.86 10.01 -13.82
C SER A 70 7.06 10.21 -12.53
N ALA A 71 5.93 9.52 -12.37
CA ALA A 71 5.07 9.64 -11.19
C ALA A 71 5.77 9.11 -9.92
N ASN A 72 6.68 8.15 -10.08
CA ASN A 72 7.39 7.50 -8.98
C ASN A 72 8.87 7.92 -8.88
N GLN A 73 9.33 8.89 -9.67
CA GLN A 73 10.66 9.47 -9.52
C GLN A 73 10.65 10.46 -8.33
N LYS A 74 10.67 9.91 -7.12
CA LYS A 74 10.60 10.66 -5.86
C LYS A 74 11.92 10.59 -5.12
N THR A 75 12.43 11.76 -4.73
CA THR A 75 13.60 11.89 -3.86
C THR A 75 13.12 12.18 -2.45
N VAL A 76 13.68 11.48 -1.47
CA VAL A 76 13.41 11.76 -0.06
C VAL A 76 14.00 13.13 0.27
N THR A 77 13.20 14.01 0.88
CA THR A 77 13.63 15.34 1.30
C THR A 77 13.77 15.40 2.81
N ASP A 78 14.86 16.01 3.29
CA ASP A 78 15.05 16.19 4.72
C ASP A 78 14.13 17.30 5.21
N THR A 79 13.18 16.92 6.05
CA THR A 79 12.19 17.82 6.66
C THR A 79 12.61 18.26 8.06
N GLY A 80 13.74 17.77 8.58
CA GLY A 80 14.19 17.99 9.96
C GLY A 80 13.43 17.18 11.02
N ASN A 81 12.40 16.43 10.61
CA ASN A 81 11.59 15.59 11.50
C ASN A 81 12.44 14.50 12.17
N GLU A 82 12.01 14.09 13.37
CA GLU A 82 12.65 12.99 14.11
C GLU A 82 12.31 11.63 13.48
N THR A 83 11.03 11.38 13.22
CA THR A 83 10.60 10.23 12.39
C THR A 83 10.79 10.58 10.93
N VAL A 84 11.71 9.87 10.28
CA VAL A 84 12.06 10.04 8.86
C VAL A 84 11.64 8.82 8.05
N ILE A 85 11.79 7.60 8.60
CA ILE A 85 11.37 6.38 7.93
C ILE A 85 9.84 6.37 7.82
N GLN A 86 9.34 6.06 6.62
CA GLN A 86 7.94 5.86 6.33
C GLN A 86 7.79 4.51 5.63
N ALA A 87 7.04 3.60 6.23
CA ALA A 87 6.82 2.28 5.68
C ALA A 87 5.83 2.25 4.51
N ASN A 88 5.12 3.36 4.30
CA ASN A 88 4.17 3.54 3.21
C ASN A 88 4.36 4.92 2.58
N ASN A 89 5.17 4.96 1.53
CA ASN A 89 5.48 6.16 0.77
C ASN A 89 4.47 6.34 -0.37
N PRO A 90 4.13 7.58 -0.76
CA PRO A 90 3.23 7.82 -1.88
C PRO A 90 3.73 7.14 -3.16
N TYR A 91 2.94 6.22 -3.71
CA TYR A 91 3.24 5.44 -4.90
C TYR A 91 2.04 5.49 -5.86
N GLU A 92 2.29 5.46 -7.16
CA GLU A 92 1.25 5.30 -8.18
C GLU A 92 1.52 4.05 -9.01
N SER A 93 0.58 3.11 -9.03
CA SER A 93 0.67 1.90 -9.86
C SER A 93 0.44 2.19 -11.34
N GLU A 94 0.85 1.28 -12.22
CA GLU A 94 0.51 1.37 -13.64
C GLU A 94 -1.01 1.45 -13.87
N SER A 95 -1.81 0.75 -13.06
CA SER A 95 -3.27 0.81 -13.08
C SER A 95 -3.84 2.16 -12.62
N ASP A 96 -3.21 2.85 -11.66
CA ASP A 96 -3.59 4.22 -11.27
C ASP A 96 -3.37 5.20 -12.42
N ILE A 97 -2.20 5.10 -13.07
CA ILE A 97 -1.86 5.93 -14.23
C ILE A 97 -2.81 5.63 -15.40
N ALA A 98 -3.09 4.35 -15.66
CA ALA A 98 -4.05 3.93 -16.69
C ALA A 98 -5.45 4.47 -16.39
N SER A 99 -5.89 4.42 -15.14
CA SER A 99 -7.18 4.97 -14.71
C SER A 99 -7.25 6.48 -14.94
N LYS A 100 -6.19 7.24 -14.63
CA LYS A 100 -6.12 8.69 -14.91
C LYS A 100 -6.24 8.98 -16.41
N ILE A 101 -5.58 8.20 -17.26
CA ILE A 101 -5.68 8.32 -18.72
C ILE A 101 -7.12 8.07 -19.20
N LEU A 102 -7.77 7.01 -18.74
CA LEU A 102 -9.14 6.71 -19.15
C LEU A 102 -10.15 7.71 -18.57
N ASN A 103 -9.90 8.23 -17.37
CA ASN A 103 -10.72 9.27 -16.76
C ASN A 103 -10.77 10.52 -17.64
N GLU A 104 -9.61 10.98 -18.12
CA GLU A 104 -9.54 12.12 -19.02
C GLU A 104 -10.13 11.81 -20.42
N LYS A 105 -9.88 10.60 -20.93
CA LYS A 105 -10.45 10.17 -22.21
C LYS A 105 -11.98 10.20 -22.19
N TYR A 106 -12.59 9.56 -21.19
CA TYR A 106 -14.03 9.36 -21.14
C TYR A 106 -14.79 10.57 -20.59
N SER A 107 -14.17 11.44 -19.79
CA SER A 107 -14.76 12.73 -19.45
C SER A 107 -15.07 13.55 -20.72
N ARG A 108 -14.10 13.67 -21.63
CA ARG A 108 -14.25 14.38 -22.91
C ARG A 108 -15.26 13.72 -23.84
N ILE A 109 -15.25 12.39 -23.93
CA ILE A 109 -16.21 11.64 -24.76
C ILE A 109 -17.64 11.78 -24.19
N ASN A 110 -17.80 11.80 -22.87
CA ASN A 110 -19.11 11.96 -22.25
C ASN A 110 -19.74 13.32 -22.57
N GLU A 111 -18.93 14.39 -22.60
CA GLU A 111 -19.40 15.72 -23.01
C GLU A 111 -19.91 15.77 -24.45
N ILE A 112 -19.39 14.90 -25.33
CA ILE A 112 -19.91 14.71 -26.68
C ILE A 112 -21.23 13.94 -26.65
N ASN A 113 -21.30 12.84 -25.89
CA ASN A 113 -22.47 11.98 -25.83
C ASN A 113 -23.70 12.72 -25.34
N LYS A 114 -23.55 13.56 -24.30
CA LYS A 114 -24.65 14.36 -23.74
C LYS A 114 -25.28 15.34 -24.74
N ARG A 115 -24.57 15.68 -25.83
CA ARG A 115 -25.07 16.56 -26.90
C ARG A 115 -25.85 15.81 -27.98
N LYS A 116 -25.93 14.48 -27.91
CA LYS A 116 -26.65 13.66 -28.88
C LYS A 116 -28.13 13.54 -28.50
N PRO A 117 -29.06 13.51 -29.48
CA PRO A 117 -30.49 13.32 -29.20
C PRO A 117 -30.80 12.02 -28.45
N ASP A 118 -30.07 10.94 -28.76
CA ASP A 118 -30.09 9.66 -28.03
C ASP A 118 -28.64 9.28 -27.67
N PRO A 119 -28.14 9.68 -26.48
CA PRO A 119 -26.77 9.41 -26.07
C PRO A 119 -26.46 7.92 -25.98
N LEU A 120 -27.37 7.12 -25.41
CA LEU A 120 -27.14 5.67 -25.28
C LEU A 120 -27.20 4.98 -26.65
N GLY A 121 -28.15 5.37 -27.50
CA GLY A 121 -28.21 4.90 -28.88
C GLY A 121 -26.94 5.21 -29.65
N TYR A 122 -26.39 6.42 -29.50
CA TYR A 122 -25.12 6.82 -30.11
C TYR A 122 -23.94 5.96 -29.64
N ILE A 123 -23.88 5.59 -28.35
CA ILE A 123 -22.87 4.66 -27.84
C ILE A 123 -23.04 3.27 -28.45
N LYS A 124 -24.27 2.75 -28.53
CA LYS A 124 -24.57 1.45 -29.16
C LYS A 124 -24.21 1.44 -30.65
N ASP A 125 -24.47 2.54 -31.34
CA ASP A 125 -24.10 2.74 -32.75
C ASP A 125 -22.59 2.61 -32.97
N LYS A 126 -21.78 3.18 -32.06
CA LYS A 126 -20.32 3.08 -32.15
C LYS A 126 -19.78 1.66 -31.95
N TYR A 127 -20.33 0.89 -31.01
CA TYR A 127 -19.66 -0.32 -30.53
C TYR A 127 -20.41 -1.63 -30.79
N GLN A 128 -21.72 -1.58 -31.05
CA GLN A 128 -22.58 -2.77 -31.16
C GLN A 128 -23.25 -2.92 -32.53
N ARG A 129 -23.47 -1.82 -33.28
CA ARG A 129 -24.20 -1.87 -34.56
C ARG A 129 -23.26 -1.73 -35.77
N ALA A 130 -22.86 -2.87 -36.34
CA ALA A 130 -21.91 -2.91 -37.46
C ALA A 130 -22.33 -2.13 -38.73
N ASN A 131 -23.64 -1.91 -38.92
CA ASN A 131 -24.21 -1.14 -40.03
C ASN A 131 -24.32 0.37 -39.74
N SER A 132 -23.97 0.82 -38.53
CA SER A 132 -24.00 2.23 -38.19
C SER A 132 -22.85 3.00 -38.87
N PRO A 133 -23.07 4.22 -39.38
CA PRO A 133 -21.99 5.06 -39.89
C PRO A 133 -20.97 5.46 -38.81
N TYR A 134 -21.31 5.29 -37.52
CA TYR A 134 -20.42 5.57 -36.40
C TYR A 134 -19.65 4.32 -35.90
N PHE A 135 -19.89 3.15 -36.50
CA PHE A 135 -19.34 1.90 -36.00
C PHE A 135 -17.81 1.90 -36.03
N ARG A 136 -17.21 1.51 -34.92
CA ARG A 136 -15.77 1.52 -34.69
C ARG A 136 -15.12 0.22 -35.15
N SER A 137 -15.05 0.07 -36.47
CA SER A 137 -14.43 -1.08 -37.14
C SER A 137 -12.91 -1.13 -36.97
N ASP A 138 -12.27 -0.03 -36.60
CA ASP A 138 -10.84 0.07 -36.29
C ASP A 138 -10.46 -0.53 -34.92
N LEU A 139 -11.45 -0.86 -34.10
CA LEU A 139 -11.29 -1.52 -32.82
C LEU A 139 -11.53 -3.03 -32.98
N SER A 140 -10.82 -3.85 -32.21
CA SER A 140 -11.19 -5.26 -32.02
C SER A 140 -12.51 -5.38 -31.25
N GLU A 141 -13.12 -6.57 -31.25
CA GLU A 141 -14.35 -6.80 -30.48
C GLU A 141 -14.17 -6.54 -28.99
N SER A 142 -13.06 -7.01 -28.41
CA SER A 142 -12.75 -6.78 -26.99
C SER A 142 -12.56 -5.29 -26.69
N GLU A 143 -11.89 -4.54 -27.56
CA GLU A 143 -11.71 -3.09 -27.38
C GLU A 143 -13.03 -2.33 -27.51
N ARG A 144 -13.94 -2.78 -28.40
CA ARG A 144 -15.30 -2.22 -28.49
C ARG A 144 -16.11 -2.48 -27.23
N GLN A 145 -16.03 -3.68 -26.66
CA GLN A 145 -16.71 -4.01 -25.40
C GLN A 145 -16.18 -3.15 -24.24
N ALA A 146 -14.85 -3.02 -24.12
CA ALA A 146 -14.22 -2.18 -23.11
C ALA A 146 -14.64 -0.71 -23.25
N ALA A 147 -14.61 -0.18 -24.48
CA ALA A 147 -15.02 1.18 -24.75
C ALA A 147 -16.51 1.41 -24.48
N TYR A 148 -17.37 0.47 -24.88
CA TYR A 148 -18.80 0.51 -24.55
C TYR A 148 -19.03 0.55 -23.03
N HIS A 149 -18.37 -0.33 -22.28
CA HIS A 149 -18.50 -0.37 -20.81
C HIS A 149 -18.07 0.95 -20.16
N ASN A 150 -16.84 1.39 -20.44
CA ASN A 150 -16.29 2.61 -19.86
C ASN A 150 -17.13 3.84 -20.21
N GLU A 151 -17.59 3.94 -21.45
CA GLU A 151 -18.36 5.10 -21.91
C GLU A 151 -19.79 5.13 -21.37
N THR A 152 -20.44 3.97 -21.24
CA THR A 152 -21.78 3.88 -20.62
C THR A 152 -21.73 4.18 -19.12
N GLU A 153 -20.70 3.72 -18.41
CA GLU A 153 -20.46 4.08 -17.00
C GLU A 153 -20.41 5.60 -16.82
N TRP A 154 -19.63 6.28 -17.66
CA TRP A 154 -19.55 7.74 -17.67
C TRP A 154 -20.87 8.43 -18.02
N LEU A 155 -21.63 7.89 -18.98
CA LEU A 155 -22.94 8.44 -19.34
C LEU A 155 -23.92 8.38 -18.17
N PHE A 156 -23.97 7.26 -17.45
CA PHE A 156 -24.95 7.06 -16.38
C PHE A 156 -24.53 7.63 -15.03
N LYS A 157 -23.24 7.62 -14.70
CA LYS A 157 -22.74 7.97 -13.36
C LYS A 157 -21.95 9.27 -13.32
N GLY A 158 -21.61 9.86 -14.48
CA GLY A 158 -20.78 11.05 -14.56
C GLY A 158 -19.30 10.84 -14.23
N LYS A 159 -18.91 9.63 -13.81
CA LYS A 159 -17.55 9.12 -13.60
C LYS A 159 -17.57 7.60 -13.65
N ALA A 160 -16.47 6.95 -14.06
CA ALA A 160 -16.35 5.50 -13.92
C ALA A 160 -16.00 5.11 -12.48
N GLN A 161 -16.53 3.98 -12.00
CA GLN A 161 -16.11 3.38 -10.73
C GLN A 161 -14.92 2.43 -10.90
N SER A 162 -14.86 1.76 -12.05
CA SER A 162 -13.75 0.94 -12.50
C SER A 162 -13.63 1.07 -14.01
N TYR A 163 -12.44 0.83 -14.54
CA TYR A 163 -12.20 0.85 -15.97
C TYR A 163 -11.90 -0.55 -16.51
N ASP A 164 -12.38 -0.83 -17.70
CA ASP A 164 -11.90 -1.94 -18.51
C ASP A 164 -10.63 -1.53 -19.24
N PHE A 165 -9.48 -2.05 -18.80
CA PHE A 165 -8.17 -1.74 -19.38
C PHE A 165 -7.87 -2.43 -20.71
N ARG A 166 -8.80 -3.25 -21.24
CA ARG A 166 -8.73 -3.76 -22.64
C ARG A 166 -9.03 -2.66 -23.66
N ASP A 167 -9.20 -1.43 -23.20
CA ASP A 167 -9.33 -0.23 -24.01
C ASP A 167 -8.14 -0.06 -24.98
N ALA A 168 -8.44 0.36 -26.21
CA ALA A 168 -7.43 0.59 -27.24
C ALA A 168 -6.36 1.64 -26.87
N ALA A 169 -6.58 2.46 -25.83
CA ALA A 169 -5.56 3.33 -25.27
C ALA A 169 -4.33 2.57 -24.75
N PHE A 170 -4.50 1.31 -24.34
CA PHE A 170 -3.43 0.46 -23.81
C PHE A 170 -3.06 -0.69 -24.74
N ARG A 171 -3.40 -0.57 -26.04
CA ARG A 171 -3.02 -1.57 -27.03
C ARG A 171 -1.50 -1.78 -27.03
N GLY A 172 -1.08 -3.02 -26.81
CA GLY A 172 0.34 -3.40 -26.73
C GLY A 172 1.01 -3.10 -25.39
N GLU A 173 0.25 -2.71 -24.38
CA GLU A 173 0.68 -2.70 -22.98
C GLU A 173 0.09 -3.92 -22.27
N THR A 174 0.82 -4.46 -21.29
CA THR A 174 0.35 -5.56 -20.44
C THR A 174 0.34 -5.06 -19.01
N LEU A 175 -0.85 -4.99 -18.40
CA LEU A 175 -1.04 -4.66 -16.98
C LEU A 175 -1.19 -5.93 -16.18
N SER A 176 -0.42 -6.08 -15.10
CA SER A 176 -0.47 -7.24 -14.22
C SER A 176 -0.44 -6.79 -12.77
N GLY A 177 -1.54 -6.98 -12.05
CA GLY A 177 -1.64 -6.60 -10.64
C GLY A 177 -0.61 -7.31 -9.74
N GLU A 178 -0.18 -8.51 -10.11
CA GLU A 178 0.90 -9.21 -9.40
C GLU A 178 2.23 -8.48 -9.56
N ILE A 179 2.57 -8.06 -10.78
CA ILE A 179 3.80 -7.28 -11.05
C ILE A 179 3.71 -5.90 -10.41
N GLU A 180 2.55 -5.24 -10.46
CA GLU A 180 2.34 -3.95 -9.82
C GLU A 180 2.60 -4.01 -8.31
N GLY A 181 2.14 -5.08 -7.64
CA GLY A 181 2.39 -5.30 -6.21
C GLY A 181 3.87 -5.52 -5.88
N GLU A 182 4.62 -6.22 -6.74
CA GLU A 182 6.07 -6.37 -6.55
C GLU A 182 6.86 -5.09 -6.87
N ASN A 183 6.44 -4.34 -7.90
CA ASN A 183 7.00 -3.03 -8.22
C ASN A 183 6.83 -2.05 -7.05
N GLU A 184 5.67 -2.05 -6.41
CA GLU A 184 5.42 -1.25 -5.22
C GLU A 184 6.43 -1.59 -4.12
N LYS A 185 6.65 -2.87 -3.82
CA LYS A 185 7.64 -3.27 -2.80
C LYS A 185 9.06 -2.82 -3.13
N VAL A 186 9.48 -2.90 -4.39
CA VAL A 186 10.77 -2.36 -4.86
C VAL A 186 10.84 -0.84 -4.62
N PHE A 187 9.79 -0.11 -5.00
CA PHE A 187 9.72 1.34 -4.78
C PHE A 187 9.80 1.69 -3.29
N GLN A 188 8.98 1.04 -2.45
CA GLN A 188 8.95 1.28 -1.01
C GLN A 188 10.32 1.00 -0.38
N ARG A 189 10.98 -0.10 -0.77
CA ARG A 189 12.33 -0.44 -0.31
C ARG A 189 13.34 0.66 -0.67
N GLY A 190 13.29 1.17 -1.90
CA GLY A 190 14.15 2.27 -2.34
C GLY A 190 13.94 3.55 -1.53
N GLN A 191 12.69 3.91 -1.22
CA GLN A 191 12.39 5.09 -0.38
C GLN A 191 12.89 4.91 1.06
N VAL A 192 12.66 3.74 1.67
CA VAL A 192 13.15 3.44 3.02
C VAL A 192 14.68 3.45 3.09
N ASN A 193 15.36 2.91 2.07
CA ASN A 193 16.82 2.97 1.99
C ASN A 193 17.33 4.42 1.98
N GLN A 194 16.73 5.30 1.16
CA GLN A 194 17.07 6.74 1.12
C GLN A 194 16.80 7.43 2.46
N GLN A 195 15.71 7.08 3.15
CA GLN A 195 15.38 7.61 4.48
C GLN A 195 16.41 7.20 5.54
N ILE A 196 16.87 5.95 5.51
CA ILE A 196 17.93 5.46 6.40
C ILE A 196 19.26 6.17 6.10
N GLU A 197 19.62 6.29 4.82
CA GLU A 197 20.82 7.01 4.41
C GLU A 197 20.80 8.48 4.87
N MET A 198 19.66 9.14 4.73
CA MET A 198 19.45 10.50 5.24
C MET A 198 19.63 10.58 6.76
N LEU A 199 19.06 9.63 7.50
CA LEU A 199 19.24 9.55 8.95
C LEU A 199 20.70 9.38 9.35
N PHE A 200 21.43 8.51 8.67
CA PHE A 200 22.86 8.30 8.92
C PHE A 200 23.69 9.55 8.57
N HIS A 201 23.44 10.15 7.40
CA HIS A 201 24.13 11.37 6.98
C HIS A 201 23.91 12.53 7.96
N ARG A 202 22.65 12.76 8.38
CA ARG A 202 22.28 13.82 9.33
C ARG A 202 22.97 13.65 10.69
N ASN A 203 23.21 12.42 11.10
CA ASN A 203 23.83 12.10 12.39
C ASN A 203 25.32 11.76 12.26
N HIS A 204 25.93 12.02 11.10
CA HIS A 204 27.34 11.75 10.81
C HIS A 204 27.77 10.29 11.05
N ILE A 205 26.85 9.35 10.86
CA ILE A 205 27.10 7.91 10.95
C ILE A 205 27.66 7.44 9.61
N GLN A 206 28.85 6.86 9.64
CA GLN A 206 29.47 6.24 8.46
C GLN A 206 29.49 4.74 8.65
N ILE A 207 28.87 4.02 7.70
CA ILE A 207 28.88 2.55 7.69
C ILE A 207 30.15 2.10 6.97
N PRO A 208 31.01 1.28 7.59
CA PRO A 208 32.22 0.78 6.94
C PRO A 208 31.91 0.01 5.65
N GLU A 209 32.77 0.14 4.65
CA GLU A 209 32.63 -0.61 3.40
C GLU A 209 32.65 -2.11 3.66
N GLY A 210 31.70 -2.84 3.06
CA GLY A 210 31.55 -4.28 3.27
C GLY A 210 30.97 -4.69 4.63
N ALA A 211 30.56 -3.76 5.48
CA ALA A 211 29.86 -4.08 6.73
C ALA A 211 28.51 -4.76 6.43
N ASN A 212 28.24 -5.85 7.14
CA ASN A 212 27.00 -6.60 7.08
C ASN A 212 26.28 -6.45 8.42
N LEU A 213 25.39 -5.47 8.51
CA LEU A 213 24.63 -5.25 9.73
C LEU A 213 23.29 -5.98 9.65
N THR A 214 22.78 -6.45 10.79
CA THR A 214 21.42 -6.96 10.91
C THR A 214 20.67 -6.11 11.92
N PHE A 215 19.54 -5.57 11.51
CA PHE A 215 18.62 -4.84 12.35
C PHE A 215 17.50 -5.78 12.81
N THR A 216 17.44 -6.06 14.10
CA THR A 216 16.44 -6.93 14.72
C THR A 216 15.52 -6.11 15.59
N ILE A 217 14.21 -6.25 15.40
CA ILE A 217 13.21 -5.39 16.02
C ILE A 217 12.21 -6.24 16.81
N SER A 218 12.04 -5.91 18.08
CA SER A 218 11.04 -6.56 18.95
C SER A 218 9.62 -6.06 18.63
N PRO A 219 8.59 -6.92 18.68
CA PRO A 219 7.27 -6.57 18.17
C PRO A 219 6.43 -5.67 19.09
N ILE A 220 6.73 -5.61 20.39
CA ILE A 220 5.86 -4.95 21.36
C ILE A 220 6.28 -3.51 21.64
N ASP A 221 7.56 -3.25 21.85
CA ASP A 221 8.14 -1.92 22.08
C ASP A 221 8.82 -1.34 20.83
N TYR A 222 8.96 -2.13 19.76
CA TYR A 222 9.68 -1.76 18.54
C TYR A 222 11.13 -1.35 18.80
N LEU A 223 11.75 -1.94 19.83
CA LEU A 223 13.17 -1.70 20.09
C LEU A 223 14.01 -2.41 19.03
N LEU A 224 14.76 -1.62 18.27
CA LEU A 224 15.72 -2.08 17.29
C LEU A 224 17.08 -2.32 17.95
N LYS A 225 17.65 -3.48 17.67
CA LYS A 225 19.01 -3.88 18.00
C LYS A 225 19.83 -4.13 16.75
N VAL A 226 21.10 -3.74 16.81
CA VAL A 226 22.04 -3.88 15.70
C VAL A 226 23.05 -4.96 16.04
N SER A 227 23.33 -5.83 15.07
CA SER A 227 24.38 -6.86 15.15
C SER A 227 25.13 -6.96 13.83
N GLY A 228 26.20 -7.76 13.77
CA GLY A 228 27.02 -7.93 12.56
C GLY A 228 28.29 -7.08 12.52
N THR A 229 28.61 -6.37 13.61
CA THR A 229 29.86 -5.66 13.82
C THR A 229 30.30 -5.76 15.28
N ASP A 230 31.62 -5.75 15.52
CA ASP A 230 32.22 -5.65 16.87
C ASP A 230 32.39 -4.19 17.32
N ASP A 231 32.09 -3.22 16.45
CA ASP A 231 32.12 -1.80 16.78
C ASP A 231 30.90 -1.42 17.64
N GLU A 232 31.09 -1.46 18.96
CA GLU A 232 30.05 -1.10 19.92
C GLU A 232 29.59 0.36 19.80
N GLU A 233 30.48 1.27 19.40
CA GLU A 233 30.17 2.69 19.30
C GLU A 233 29.29 2.95 18.08
N LEU A 234 29.65 2.38 16.93
CA LEU A 234 28.81 2.39 15.73
C LEU A 234 27.43 1.78 16.01
N THR A 235 27.41 0.64 16.71
CA THR A 235 26.17 -0.05 17.11
C THR A 235 25.28 0.88 17.94
N LYS A 236 25.84 1.53 18.97
CA LYS A 236 25.09 2.47 19.83
C LYS A 236 24.57 3.68 19.06
N GLN A 237 25.36 4.24 18.13
CA GLN A 237 24.95 5.38 17.30
C GLN A 237 23.79 5.01 16.37
N ILE A 238 23.88 3.86 15.69
CA ILE A 238 22.79 3.38 14.81
C ILE A 238 21.54 3.09 15.62
N GLU A 239 21.65 2.37 16.74
CA GLU A 239 20.51 2.10 17.62
C GLU A 239 19.86 3.39 18.13
N ALA A 240 20.65 4.39 18.54
CA ALA A 240 20.12 5.67 19.02
C ALA A 240 19.33 6.40 17.92
N VAL A 241 19.84 6.42 16.68
CA VAL A 241 19.19 7.10 15.56
C VAL A 241 17.95 6.35 15.09
N LEU A 242 18.04 5.03 14.88
CA LEU A 242 16.93 4.25 14.36
C LEU A 242 15.82 3.99 15.40
N ASN A 243 16.11 4.08 16.70
CA ASN A 243 15.09 4.05 17.76
C ASN A 243 14.52 5.44 18.10
N SER A 244 15.03 6.52 17.50
CA SER A 244 14.46 7.86 17.69
C SER A 244 13.10 7.98 16.96
N GLY A 245 12.19 8.78 17.53
CA GLY A 245 10.82 8.91 17.02
C GLY A 245 10.12 7.56 16.88
N GLU A 246 9.57 7.30 15.68
CA GLU A 246 8.89 6.04 15.34
C GLU A 246 9.65 5.27 14.23
N ASN A 247 10.94 5.56 14.01
CA ASN A 247 11.70 5.02 12.88
C ASN A 247 11.77 3.49 12.89
N SER A 248 12.07 2.88 14.05
CA SER A 248 12.13 1.42 14.21
C SER A 248 10.78 0.74 14.00
N LYS A 249 9.69 1.37 14.44
CA LYS A 249 8.32 0.90 14.20
C LYS A 249 7.96 0.94 12.73
N GLU A 250 8.28 2.04 12.04
CA GLU A 250 8.06 2.15 10.61
C GLU A 250 8.91 1.11 9.87
N LEU A 251 10.17 0.90 10.25
CA LEU A 251 10.97 -0.18 9.68
C LEU A 251 10.38 -1.57 9.93
N PHE A 252 9.84 -1.84 11.13
CA PHE A 252 9.12 -3.08 11.43
C PHE A 252 7.90 -3.27 10.52
N ALA A 253 7.10 -2.22 10.34
CA ALA A 253 5.94 -2.24 9.45
C ALA A 253 6.35 -2.44 7.97
N HIS A 254 7.48 -1.87 7.56
CA HIS A 254 8.05 -2.04 6.23
C HIS A 254 8.44 -3.51 5.97
N ILE A 255 9.10 -4.18 6.92
CA ILE A 255 9.45 -5.61 6.80
C ILE A 255 8.18 -6.48 6.64
N ILE A 256 7.10 -6.17 7.38
CA ILE A 256 5.83 -6.89 7.22
C ILE A 256 5.23 -6.67 5.81
N ARG A 257 5.30 -5.44 5.28
CA ARG A 257 4.76 -5.10 3.95
C ARG A 257 5.57 -5.70 2.80
N SER A 258 6.90 -5.84 2.95
CA SER A 258 7.77 -6.46 1.95
C SER A 258 7.81 -7.99 2.02
N ARG A 259 7.16 -8.58 3.03
CA ARG A 259 7.10 -10.03 3.23
C ARG A 259 6.64 -10.78 1.97
N SER A 260 7.31 -11.88 1.67
CA SER A 260 6.79 -12.91 0.76
C SER A 260 6.30 -14.15 1.52
N ASP A 261 5.44 -14.95 0.89
CA ASP A 261 4.76 -16.08 1.54
C ASP A 261 5.72 -17.16 2.08
N ASP A 262 6.93 -17.22 1.54
CA ASP A 262 7.99 -18.14 1.97
C ASP A 262 8.89 -17.60 3.10
N SER A 263 8.53 -16.45 3.70
CA SER A 263 9.32 -15.86 4.79
C SER A 263 9.34 -16.74 6.04
N SER A 264 10.53 -17.17 6.45
CA SER A 264 10.73 -18.00 7.65
C SER A 264 10.59 -17.23 8.95
N GLN A 265 10.55 -15.89 8.91
CA GLN A 265 10.39 -15.04 10.09
C GLN A 265 8.92 -14.91 10.52
N PHE A 266 7.99 -15.40 9.69
CA PHE A 266 6.57 -15.15 9.86
C PHE A 266 5.77 -16.45 9.93
N THR A 267 5.09 -16.66 11.06
CA THR A 267 4.06 -17.69 11.18
C THR A 267 2.72 -17.03 11.48
N ALA A 268 1.63 -17.72 11.10
CA ALA A 268 0.29 -17.22 11.37
C ALA A 268 0.05 -17.04 12.89
N GLU A 269 0.57 -17.97 13.70
CA GLU A 269 0.43 -17.95 15.16
C GLU A 269 1.22 -16.81 15.80
N ALA A 270 2.46 -16.55 15.37
CA ALA A 270 3.27 -15.45 15.89
C ALA A 270 2.66 -14.09 15.52
N TYR A 271 2.11 -13.97 14.31
CA TYR A 271 1.42 -12.76 13.88
C TYR A 271 0.11 -12.52 14.66
N GLU A 272 -0.70 -13.56 14.84
CA GLU A 272 -1.91 -13.47 15.67
C GLU A 272 -1.57 -13.07 17.11
N LYS A 273 -0.54 -13.68 17.70
CA LYS A 273 -0.02 -13.29 19.03
C LYS A 273 0.36 -11.81 19.02
N TYR A 274 1.17 -11.37 18.07
CA TYR A 274 1.58 -9.96 17.95
C TYR A 274 0.37 -9.02 17.92
N GLN A 275 -0.62 -9.30 17.08
CA GLN A 275 -1.83 -8.46 16.97
C GLN A 275 -2.58 -8.35 18.30
N VAL A 276 -2.78 -9.47 18.99
CA VAL A 276 -3.49 -9.49 20.28
C VAL A 276 -2.70 -8.76 21.35
N VAL A 277 -1.42 -9.10 21.53
CA VAL A 277 -0.57 -8.53 22.58
C VAL A 277 -0.43 -7.02 22.37
N ARG A 278 -0.22 -6.58 21.13
CA ARG A 278 -0.07 -5.17 20.78
C ARG A 278 -1.37 -4.39 21.00
N GLU A 279 -2.51 -4.92 20.57
CA GLU A 279 -3.81 -4.26 20.79
C GLU A 279 -4.09 -4.06 22.29
N MET A 280 -3.86 -5.10 23.10
CA MET A 280 -4.06 -5.00 24.54
C MET A 280 -3.12 -3.96 25.16
N TYR A 281 -1.85 -3.98 24.79
CA TYR A 281 -0.90 -2.99 25.27
C TYR A 281 -1.31 -1.56 24.88
N GLU A 282 -1.69 -1.35 23.62
CA GLU A 282 -2.06 -0.01 23.12
C GLU A 282 -3.34 0.55 23.76
N VAL A 283 -4.33 -0.30 24.05
CA VAL A 283 -5.62 0.16 24.62
C VAL A 283 -5.60 0.23 26.13
N THR A 284 -4.97 -0.74 26.77
CA THR A 284 -5.05 -0.90 28.23
C THR A 284 -3.77 -0.50 28.96
N GLY A 285 -2.63 -0.45 28.24
CA GLY A 285 -1.31 -0.21 28.82
C GLY A 285 -0.66 -1.45 29.43
N TYR A 286 -1.36 -2.59 29.51
CA TYR A 286 -0.82 -3.79 30.14
C TYR A 286 0.02 -4.64 29.16
N HIS A 287 1.19 -5.05 29.61
CA HIS A 287 2.00 -6.07 28.95
C HIS A 287 1.50 -7.45 29.35
N LEU A 288 0.99 -8.24 28.39
CA LEU A 288 0.42 -9.56 28.68
C LEU A 288 1.41 -10.52 29.35
N LYS A 289 2.71 -10.35 29.07
CA LYS A 289 3.78 -11.17 29.65
C LYS A 289 3.90 -10.98 31.18
N ASP A 290 3.50 -9.82 31.69
CA ASP A 290 3.63 -9.47 33.10
C ASP A 290 2.35 -9.82 33.90
N LEU A 291 1.27 -10.20 33.21
CA LEU A 291 -0.01 -10.52 33.82
C LEU A 291 -0.12 -11.98 34.22
N GLN A 292 -0.81 -12.23 35.33
CA GLN A 292 -1.13 -13.58 35.77
C GLN A 292 -2.32 -14.15 35.01
N ILE A 293 -2.34 -15.47 34.85
CA ILE A 293 -3.48 -16.20 34.32
C ILE A 293 -4.22 -16.87 35.48
N VAL A 294 -5.47 -16.45 35.71
CA VAL A 294 -6.36 -17.04 36.73
C VAL A 294 -7.62 -17.55 36.03
N ASN A 295 -7.94 -18.83 36.23
CA ASN A 295 -9.11 -19.48 35.60
C ASN A 295 -9.16 -19.29 34.06
N GLY A 296 -8.01 -19.33 33.39
CA GLY A 296 -7.90 -19.20 31.94
C GLY A 296 -8.11 -17.78 31.41
N LYS A 297 -7.95 -16.76 32.26
CA LYS A 297 -8.08 -15.34 31.92
C LYS A 297 -6.85 -14.58 32.38
N TYR A 298 -6.43 -13.58 31.60
CA TYR A 298 -5.42 -12.62 32.03
C TYR A 298 -6.03 -11.66 33.05
N VAL A 299 -5.35 -11.50 34.19
CA VAL A 299 -5.82 -10.70 35.32
C VAL A 299 -4.81 -9.61 35.63
N THR A 300 -5.32 -8.38 35.79
CA THR A 300 -4.54 -7.19 36.18
C THR A 300 -4.08 -7.28 37.63
N GLU A 301 -3.17 -6.40 38.05
CA GLU A 301 -2.64 -6.37 39.42
C GLU A 301 -3.73 -6.16 40.49
N ASP A 302 -4.81 -5.45 40.15
CA ASP A 302 -5.98 -5.22 41.02
C ASP A 302 -7.05 -6.34 40.93
N GLY A 303 -6.77 -7.43 40.22
CA GLY A 303 -7.63 -8.61 40.17
C GLY A 303 -8.75 -8.57 39.12
N ARG A 304 -8.71 -7.63 38.17
CA ARG A 304 -9.73 -7.50 37.12
C ARG A 304 -9.40 -8.33 35.88
N ASP A 305 -10.43 -8.83 35.20
CA ASP A 305 -10.28 -9.47 33.90
C ASP A 305 -9.82 -8.43 32.86
N LEU A 306 -8.68 -8.67 32.21
CA LEU A 306 -8.11 -7.78 31.22
C LEU A 306 -9.08 -7.52 30.06
N LEU A 307 -9.89 -8.52 29.67
CA LEU A 307 -10.86 -8.36 28.58
C LEU A 307 -11.95 -7.34 28.94
N ASP A 308 -12.33 -7.25 30.22
CA ASP A 308 -13.32 -6.27 30.66
C ASP A 308 -12.71 -4.87 30.74
N VAL A 309 -11.46 -4.75 31.20
CA VAL A 309 -10.69 -3.49 31.12
C VAL A 309 -10.58 -3.00 29.68
N TYR A 310 -10.29 -3.91 28.74
CA TYR A 310 -10.21 -3.61 27.31
C TYR A 310 -11.54 -3.10 26.75
N LYS A 311 -12.66 -3.79 27.04
CA LYS A 311 -14.00 -3.35 26.59
C LYS A 311 -14.36 -1.96 27.12
N GLU A 312 -14.10 -1.71 28.40
CA GLU A 312 -14.37 -0.40 29.01
C GLU A 312 -13.55 0.70 28.34
N ALA A 313 -12.25 0.46 28.12
CA ALA A 313 -11.38 1.43 27.44
C ALA A 313 -11.88 1.75 26.02
N LEU A 314 -12.33 0.75 25.25
CA LEU A 314 -12.92 0.96 23.93
C LEU A 314 -14.23 1.77 23.97
N GLN A 315 -15.08 1.55 24.98
CA GLN A 315 -16.34 2.29 25.13
C GLN A 315 -16.13 3.76 25.50
N GLN A 316 -15.05 4.06 26.21
CA GLN A 316 -14.69 5.44 26.56
C GLN A 316 -14.06 6.21 25.40
N ASP A 317 -13.51 5.53 24.39
CA ASP A 317 -12.98 6.19 23.20
C ASP A 317 -14.11 6.55 22.22
N PRO A 318 -14.37 7.85 21.94
CA PRO A 318 -15.43 8.27 21.04
C PRO A 318 -15.32 7.70 19.62
N LEU A 319 -14.11 7.34 19.18
CA LEU A 319 -13.88 6.76 17.85
C LEU A 319 -14.06 5.24 17.84
N LEU A 320 -13.70 4.55 18.94
CA LEU A 320 -13.70 3.08 18.97
C LEU A 320 -14.99 2.49 19.54
N LYS A 321 -15.82 3.29 20.23
CA LYS A 321 -17.06 2.82 20.87
C LYS A 321 -18.00 2.07 19.91
N HIS A 322 -18.02 2.47 18.63
CA HIS A 322 -18.92 1.91 17.62
C HIS A 322 -18.49 0.51 17.14
N THR A 323 -17.22 0.15 17.32
CA THR A 323 -16.66 -1.15 16.95
C THR A 323 -16.24 -1.96 18.17
N ALA A 324 -16.62 -1.53 19.36
CA ALA A 324 -16.09 -2.07 20.61
C ALA A 324 -16.50 -3.54 20.81
N ALA A 325 -17.72 -3.90 20.43
CA ALA A 325 -18.23 -5.26 20.56
C ALA A 325 -17.49 -6.23 19.62
N GLU A 326 -17.29 -5.84 18.36
CA GLU A 326 -16.57 -6.62 17.36
C GLU A 326 -15.10 -6.78 17.74
N ALA A 327 -14.45 -5.70 18.18
CA ALA A 327 -13.06 -5.74 18.62
C ALA A 327 -12.88 -6.63 19.86
N ALA A 328 -13.78 -6.52 20.85
CA ALA A 328 -13.76 -7.38 22.03
C ALA A 328 -13.99 -8.86 21.69
N ALA A 329 -14.88 -9.15 20.73
CA ALA A 329 -15.10 -10.52 20.27
C ALA A 329 -13.86 -11.10 19.57
N HIS A 330 -13.24 -10.32 18.67
CA HIS A 330 -12.06 -10.74 17.93
C HIS A 330 -10.84 -10.95 18.84
N TYR A 331 -10.42 -9.91 19.56
CA TYR A 331 -9.22 -9.99 20.39
C TYR A 331 -9.44 -10.79 21.68
N GLY A 332 -10.68 -10.89 22.17
CA GLY A 332 -11.02 -11.76 23.29
C GLY A 332 -10.83 -13.25 22.99
N GLN A 333 -11.06 -13.68 21.74
CA GLN A 333 -10.74 -15.05 21.31
C GLN A 333 -9.24 -15.29 21.34
N GLY A 334 -8.45 -14.34 20.82
CA GLY A 334 -6.98 -14.39 20.86
C GLY A 334 -6.44 -14.43 22.29
N LEU A 335 -6.96 -13.59 23.19
CA LEU A 335 -6.64 -13.61 24.62
C LEU A 335 -6.93 -14.97 25.26
N THR A 336 -8.11 -15.54 24.99
CA THR A 336 -8.50 -16.85 25.53
C THR A 336 -7.58 -17.96 25.01
N LYS A 337 -7.20 -17.91 23.73
CA LYS A 337 -6.24 -18.84 23.13
C LYS A 337 -4.88 -18.72 23.82
N LEU A 338 -4.34 -17.50 23.95
CA LEU A 338 -3.06 -17.26 24.62
C LEU A 338 -3.06 -17.67 26.09
N ALA A 339 -4.15 -17.43 26.82
CA ALA A 339 -4.25 -17.83 28.23
C ALA A 339 -4.27 -19.36 28.42
N ARG A 340 -4.75 -20.12 27.42
CA ARG A 340 -4.74 -21.59 27.43
C ARG A 340 -3.42 -22.17 26.96
N THR A 341 -2.83 -21.60 25.92
CA THR A 341 -1.59 -22.08 25.31
C THR A 341 -0.35 -21.68 26.13
N GLY A 342 -0.41 -20.54 26.81
CA GLY A 342 0.72 -19.91 27.50
C GLY A 342 1.43 -18.90 26.59
N TYR A 343 1.81 -17.75 27.14
CA TYR A 343 2.43 -16.66 26.38
C TYR A 343 3.74 -17.12 25.70
N ASP A 344 4.63 -17.80 26.44
CA ASP A 344 5.95 -18.19 25.94
C ASP A 344 5.93 -19.42 25.01
N ALA A 345 4.79 -20.11 24.90
CA ALA A 345 4.66 -21.27 24.02
C ALA A 345 4.54 -20.89 22.53
N ILE A 346 4.17 -19.64 22.23
CA ILE A 346 4.15 -19.08 20.87
C ILE A 346 5.28 -18.06 20.80
N PRO A 347 6.25 -18.18 19.86
CA PRO A 347 7.31 -17.19 19.68
C PRO A 347 6.77 -15.78 19.42
N ASP A 348 7.47 -14.78 19.92
CA ASP A 348 7.21 -13.39 19.55
C ASP A 348 7.59 -13.15 18.07
N LEU A 349 6.85 -12.28 17.38
CA LEU A 349 7.14 -11.88 16.00
C LEU A 349 8.34 -10.92 15.94
N VAL A 350 9.51 -11.41 16.32
CA VAL A 350 10.77 -10.68 16.19
C VAL A 350 11.17 -10.69 14.71
N LEU A 351 11.34 -9.50 14.13
CA LEU A 351 11.66 -9.35 12.71
C LEU A 351 13.06 -8.79 12.54
N SER A 352 13.78 -9.34 11.58
CA SER A 352 15.11 -8.89 11.19
C SER A 352 15.18 -8.51 9.71
N VAL A 353 16.05 -7.56 9.42
CA VAL A 353 16.41 -7.14 8.07
C VAL A 353 17.90 -6.84 8.03
N ASP A 354 18.59 -7.30 7.00
CA ASP A 354 20.01 -7.04 6.84
C ASP A 354 20.20 -5.68 6.16
N TYR A 355 21.32 -5.02 6.44
CA TYR A 355 21.72 -3.77 5.82
C TYR A 355 23.19 -3.85 5.39
N ARG A 356 23.43 -3.64 4.10
CA ARG A 356 24.77 -3.58 3.51
C ARG A 356 24.73 -2.79 2.22
N ASP A 357 25.82 -2.08 1.93
CA ASP A 357 26.00 -1.29 0.70
C ASP A 357 24.86 -0.28 0.47
N GLY A 358 24.38 0.37 1.52
CA GLY A 358 23.30 1.35 1.44
C GLY A 358 21.90 0.76 1.27
N SER A 359 21.74 -0.57 1.28
CA SER A 359 20.45 -1.21 1.02
C SER A 359 20.08 -2.24 2.07
N LEU A 360 18.78 -2.24 2.42
CA LEU A 360 18.17 -3.31 3.18
C LEU A 360 17.99 -4.59 2.32
N ARG A 361 18.12 -5.76 2.94
CA ARG A 361 17.86 -7.09 2.36
C ARG A 361 16.99 -7.92 3.31
N ASP A 362 15.98 -8.57 2.74
CA ASP A 362 14.97 -9.28 3.50
C ASP A 362 15.53 -10.62 4.05
N VAL A 363 15.41 -10.84 5.36
CA VAL A 363 15.87 -12.07 6.00
C VAL A 363 14.82 -13.17 5.87
N GLY A 364 15.27 -14.40 5.56
CA GLY A 364 14.42 -15.59 5.60
C GLY A 364 13.45 -15.74 4.43
N GLN A 365 13.62 -14.99 3.33
CA GLN A 365 12.75 -15.09 2.16
C GLN A 365 13.52 -15.04 0.83
N ARG A 366 12.96 -15.61 -0.25
CA ARG A 366 13.63 -15.66 -1.57
C ARG A 366 13.53 -14.36 -2.36
N LYS A 367 12.37 -13.72 -2.34
CA LYS A 367 12.18 -12.44 -3.06
C LYS A 367 12.89 -11.33 -2.31
N GLN A 368 13.89 -10.76 -2.96
CA GLN A 368 14.66 -9.63 -2.46
C GLN A 368 14.25 -8.36 -3.20
N TYR A 369 14.19 -7.25 -2.47
CA TYR A 369 13.85 -5.94 -3.01
C TYR A 369 14.99 -4.93 -2.87
N GLY A 370 16.12 -5.36 -2.31
CA GLY A 370 17.31 -4.54 -2.13
C GLY A 370 17.87 -4.04 -3.47
N SER A 371 18.61 -2.93 -3.43
CA SER A 371 19.29 -2.37 -4.60
C SER A 371 20.20 -3.42 -5.23
N GLY A 372 19.93 -3.78 -6.49
CA GLY A 372 20.67 -4.79 -7.24
C GLY A 372 20.17 -6.23 -7.08
N ASP A 373 19.18 -6.49 -6.21
CA ASP A 373 18.68 -7.85 -5.93
C ASP A 373 17.30 -8.13 -6.58
N THR A 374 16.90 -7.34 -7.59
CA THR A 374 15.56 -7.37 -8.22
C THR A 374 15.50 -8.05 -9.59
N ASP A 375 16.55 -8.77 -10.01
CA ASP A 375 16.63 -9.39 -11.35
C ASP A 375 15.50 -10.41 -11.61
N TRP A 376 15.05 -11.10 -10.56
CA TRP A 376 13.92 -12.03 -10.63
C TRP A 376 12.63 -11.36 -11.11
N LEU A 377 12.41 -10.08 -10.76
CA LEU A 377 11.23 -9.33 -11.17
C LEU A 377 11.33 -8.91 -12.64
N SER A 378 12.53 -8.51 -13.08
CA SER A 378 12.81 -8.21 -14.49
C SER A 378 12.62 -9.44 -15.39
N GLU A 379 13.06 -10.61 -14.92
CA GLU A 379 12.83 -11.90 -15.58
C GLU A 379 11.32 -12.20 -15.70
N TRP A 380 10.59 -12.06 -14.60
CA TRP A 380 9.17 -12.35 -14.56
C TRP A 380 8.35 -11.41 -15.45
N LYS A 381 8.67 -10.11 -15.46
CA LYS A 381 8.08 -9.13 -16.39
C LYS A 381 8.25 -9.57 -17.85
N ARG A 382 9.45 -10.03 -18.22
CA ARG A 382 9.73 -10.51 -19.59
C ARG A 382 8.91 -11.74 -19.94
N GLN A 383 8.75 -12.69 -19.03
CA GLN A 383 7.94 -13.89 -19.23
C GLN A 383 6.46 -13.56 -19.44
N LEU A 384 5.95 -12.54 -18.74
CA LEU A 384 4.58 -12.07 -18.88
C LEU A 384 4.37 -11.10 -20.05
N GLY A 385 5.43 -10.72 -20.78
CA GLY A 385 5.35 -9.70 -21.82
C GLY A 385 4.96 -8.30 -21.28
N VAL A 386 5.26 -8.03 -20.01
CA VAL A 386 5.14 -6.70 -19.40
C VAL A 386 6.37 -5.90 -19.81
N ARG A 387 6.15 -4.73 -20.43
CA ARG A 387 7.25 -3.86 -20.86
C ARG A 387 7.91 -3.22 -19.64
N THR A 388 9.23 -3.40 -19.54
CA THR A 388 10.12 -2.74 -18.57
C THR A 388 10.31 -1.27 -18.86
#